data_AF-A0A384JMF6-F1
#
_entry.id   AF-A0A384JMF6-F1
#
_cell.length_a   1.000
_cell.length_b   1.000
_cell.length_c   1.000
_cell.angle_alpha   90.00
_cell.angle_beta   90.00
_cell.angle_gamma   90.00
#
_symmetry.space_group_name_H-M   'P 1'
#
loop_
_entity.id
_entity.type
_entity.pdbx_description
1 polymer ?
#
loop_
_entity_poly.entity_id
_entity_poly.type
_entity_poly.pdbx_seq_one_letter_code
_entity_poly.pdbx_strand_id
1 'polypeptide(L)'
;MAAGMDPEVAEPNLPETYNAFFYGTLMAPEVLCRVIYGASNHPSTSLTITPALLYDYCRHRVRFADYPAIISEPGHTVRGTYVTGLTPSNMRNLDYFEGSQYERKVVTVKILTPKDKEHTHGASAIMAEAVETGEEKEAQTYVFTDLNALEKGEWDFEFFRREKMKNWADESEEYAEVDAKAAKTNESEIGIHEFLDQPDPTGGRGIKTAMGKELKELADKKREEKWILEEKKRIAKEKSKCQGTIG
;
A
#
# COMPACT_ATOMS: atom_id res chain seq x y z
N MET A 1 -37.64 -1.59 -40.29
CA MET A 1 -37.17 -0.83 -39.12
C MET A 1 -36.02 -1.61 -38.53
N ALA A 2 -34.79 -1.10 -38.66
CA ALA A 2 -33.62 -1.74 -38.08
C ALA A 2 -33.57 -1.38 -36.60
N ALA A 3 -33.70 -2.37 -35.72
CA ALA A 3 -33.39 -2.21 -34.31
C ALA A 3 -31.87 -2.20 -34.19
N GLY A 4 -31.30 -1.04 -33.88
CA GLY A 4 -29.91 -0.93 -33.45
C GLY A 4 -29.76 -1.68 -32.14
N MET A 5 -29.02 -2.79 -32.16
CA MET A 5 -28.49 -3.39 -30.95
C MET A 5 -27.37 -2.46 -30.49
N ASP A 6 -27.60 -1.74 -29.40
CA ASP A 6 -26.54 -1.04 -28.68
C ASP A 6 -25.41 -2.05 -28.41
N PRO A 7 -24.14 -1.69 -28.65
CA PRO A 7 -23.03 -2.55 -28.26
C PRO A 7 -23.06 -2.67 -26.75
N GLU A 8 -23.49 -3.84 -26.26
CA GLU A 8 -23.28 -4.28 -24.89
C GLU A 8 -21.78 -4.13 -24.62
N VAL A 9 -21.39 -3.05 -23.93
CA VAL A 9 -20.01 -2.79 -23.56
C VAL A 9 -19.66 -3.90 -22.58
N ALA A 10 -19.04 -4.96 -23.09
CA ALA A 10 -18.65 -6.12 -22.31
C ALA A 10 -17.92 -5.64 -21.05
N GLU A 11 -18.43 -6.04 -19.88
CA GLU A 11 -17.84 -5.62 -18.62
C GLU A 11 -16.35 -5.99 -18.59
N PRO A 12 -15.46 -5.07 -18.22
CA PRO A 12 -14.04 -5.39 -18.18
C PRO A 12 -13.78 -6.46 -17.11
N ASN A 13 -13.05 -7.50 -17.48
CA ASN A 13 -12.53 -8.46 -16.52
C ASN A 13 -11.38 -7.84 -15.72
N LEU A 14 -11.23 -8.28 -14.48
CA LEU A 14 -10.09 -7.91 -13.64
C LEU A 14 -8.83 -8.60 -14.17
N PRO A 15 -7.68 -7.91 -14.18
CA PRO A 15 -6.37 -8.54 -14.36
C PRO A 15 -6.15 -9.70 -13.39
N GLU A 16 -5.47 -10.75 -13.87
CA GLU A 16 -5.05 -11.87 -13.02
C GLU A 16 -4.02 -11.43 -11.98
N THR A 17 -3.11 -10.55 -12.39
CA THR A 17 -2.11 -9.94 -11.50
C THR A 17 -1.93 -8.45 -11.81
N TYR A 18 -1.40 -7.75 -10.82
CA TYR A 18 -1.07 -6.34 -10.85
C TYR A 18 0.40 -6.14 -10.52
N ASN A 19 0.91 -5.00 -10.97
CA ASN A 19 2.22 -4.49 -10.59
C ASN A 19 2.02 -3.21 -9.79
N ALA A 20 2.76 -3.06 -8.69
CA ALA A 20 2.70 -1.87 -7.85
C ALA A 20 4.08 -1.30 -7.56
N PHE A 21 4.15 0.00 -7.31
CA PHE A 21 5.35 0.68 -6.84
C PHE A 21 5.11 1.20 -5.43
N PHE A 22 6.00 0.81 -4.51
CA PHE A 22 5.97 1.26 -3.12
C PHE A 22 7.19 2.10 -2.78
N TYR A 23 6.99 3.15 -1.99
CA TYR A 23 8.01 4.17 -1.71
C TYR A 23 8.11 4.52 -0.22
N GLY A 24 7.38 3.80 0.63
CA GLY A 24 7.24 4.05 2.06
C GLY A 24 7.27 2.78 2.89
N THR A 25 6.36 2.66 3.85
CA THR A 25 6.33 1.54 4.81
C THR A 25 6.20 0.18 4.13
N LEU A 26 5.45 0.09 3.02
CA LEU A 26 5.30 -1.12 2.20
C LEU A 26 6.57 -1.54 1.43
N MET A 27 7.62 -0.72 1.43
CA MET A 27 8.94 -1.18 0.99
C MET A 27 9.51 -2.23 1.96
N ALA A 28 9.08 -2.26 3.22
CA ALA A 28 9.46 -3.31 4.16
C ALA A 28 8.64 -4.58 3.85
N PRO A 29 9.28 -5.70 3.46
CA PRO A 29 8.57 -6.94 3.12
C PRO A 29 7.67 -7.44 4.25
N GLU A 30 8.06 -7.19 5.51
CA GLU A 30 7.29 -7.60 6.69
C GLU A 30 5.95 -6.86 6.76
N VAL A 31 5.92 -5.54 6.49
CA VAL A 31 4.67 -4.77 6.42
C VAL A 31 3.85 -5.20 5.22
N LEU A 32 4.48 -5.34 4.05
CA LEU A 32 3.79 -5.73 2.82
C LEU A 32 3.10 -7.09 2.99
N CYS A 33 3.83 -8.12 3.43
CA CYS A 33 3.29 -9.45 3.64
C CYS A 33 2.14 -9.46 4.65
N ARG A 34 2.28 -8.74 5.77
CA ARG A 34 1.22 -8.60 6.76
C ARG A 34 -0.04 -7.99 6.16
N VAL A 35 0.10 -6.94 5.36
CA VAL A 35 -1.05 -6.26 4.74
C VAL A 35 -1.76 -7.18 3.75
N ILE A 36 -1.01 -7.91 2.92
CA ILE A 36 -1.61 -8.71 1.84
C ILE A 36 -2.07 -10.10 2.27
N TYR A 37 -1.48 -10.69 3.32
CA TYR A 37 -1.80 -12.04 3.82
C TYR A 37 -2.43 -12.07 5.22
N GLY A 38 -2.32 -10.99 6.01
CA GLY A 38 -2.71 -10.99 7.41
C GLY A 38 -1.72 -11.76 8.30
N ALA A 39 -2.11 -11.99 9.57
CA ALA A 39 -1.30 -12.67 10.60
C ALA A 39 -1.24 -14.21 10.45
N SER A 40 -1.78 -14.75 9.36
CA SER A 40 -1.90 -16.19 9.14
C SER A 40 -1.04 -16.60 7.94
N ASN A 41 0.12 -17.19 8.24
CA ASN A 41 1.05 -17.91 7.37
C ASN A 41 1.21 -17.37 5.94
N HIS A 42 2.39 -16.82 5.66
CA HIS A 42 2.86 -16.47 4.32
C HIS A 42 2.60 -17.61 3.31
N PRO A 43 1.61 -17.49 2.40
CA PRO A 43 1.60 -18.37 1.26
C PRO A 43 2.89 -18.09 0.47
N SER A 44 3.51 -19.16 -0.01
CA SER A 44 4.67 -19.16 -0.92
C SER A 44 4.26 -18.48 -2.23
N THR A 45 4.17 -17.17 -2.21
CA THR A 45 3.70 -16.34 -3.30
C THR A 45 4.92 -15.84 -4.03
N SER A 46 4.92 -16.02 -5.35
CA SER A 46 5.98 -15.60 -6.25
C SER A 46 5.99 -14.08 -6.45
N LEU A 47 5.89 -13.29 -5.38
CA LEU A 47 6.08 -11.85 -5.46
C LEU A 47 7.54 -11.59 -5.85
N THR A 48 7.72 -10.84 -6.92
CA THR A 48 9.05 -10.36 -7.29
C THR A 48 9.15 -8.90 -6.87
N ILE A 49 10.10 -8.61 -5.99
CA ILE A 49 10.39 -7.26 -5.52
C ILE A 49 11.69 -6.81 -6.17
N THR A 50 11.65 -5.71 -6.91
CA THR A 50 12.82 -5.16 -7.61
C THR A 50 12.94 -3.68 -7.28
N PRO A 51 14.14 -3.14 -6.98
CA PRO A 51 14.29 -1.71 -6.77
C PRO A 51 13.94 -0.92 -8.04
N ALA A 52 13.33 0.24 -7.89
CA ALA A 52 12.90 1.07 -9.02
C ALA A 52 12.92 2.57 -8.67
N LEU A 53 12.90 3.41 -9.70
CA LEU A 53 12.79 4.86 -9.60
C LEU A 53 11.49 5.36 -10.21
N LEU A 54 10.85 6.30 -9.53
CA LEU A 54 9.72 7.07 -10.02
C LEU A 54 10.15 8.53 -10.21
N TYR A 55 10.15 9.00 -11.45
CA TYR A 55 10.53 10.36 -11.82
C TYR A 55 9.35 11.33 -11.71
N ASP A 56 9.65 12.61 -11.49
CA ASP A 56 8.68 13.71 -11.38
C ASP A 56 7.72 13.58 -10.19
N TYR A 57 8.20 12.93 -9.13
CA TYR A 57 7.56 12.87 -7.83
C TYR A 57 8.58 13.21 -6.73
N CYS A 58 8.09 13.80 -5.64
CA CYS A 58 8.87 14.06 -4.43
C CYS A 58 8.25 13.33 -3.24
N ARG A 59 9.10 12.77 -2.38
CA ARG A 59 8.70 12.05 -1.16
C ARG A 59 8.81 12.97 0.04
N HIS A 60 7.71 13.12 0.76
CA HIS A 60 7.58 13.98 1.94
C HIS A 60 7.22 13.19 3.19
N ARG A 61 7.56 13.77 4.34
CA ARG A 61 7.02 13.35 5.63
C ARG A 61 5.57 13.84 5.77
N VAL A 62 4.74 13.00 6.36
CA VAL A 62 3.38 13.38 6.79
C VAL A 62 3.45 13.83 8.25
N ARG A 63 2.76 14.92 8.59
CA ARG A 63 2.70 15.47 9.95
C ARG A 63 2.26 14.40 10.94
N PHE A 64 3.02 14.28 12.03
CA PHE A 64 2.75 13.36 13.14
C PHE A 64 2.64 11.89 12.76
N ALA A 65 3.19 11.49 11.60
CA ALA A 65 3.06 10.15 11.05
C ALA A 65 4.43 9.50 10.78
N ASP A 66 4.48 8.18 10.91
CA ASP A 66 5.65 7.35 10.62
C ASP A 66 5.77 6.97 9.14
N TYR A 67 4.74 7.26 8.34
CA TYR A 67 4.65 6.90 6.92
C TYR A 67 4.84 8.13 6.01
N PRO A 68 5.39 7.95 4.80
CA PRO A 68 5.60 9.05 3.86
C PRO A 68 4.41 9.27 2.94
N ALA A 69 4.46 10.41 2.25
CA ALA A 69 3.62 10.73 1.11
C ALA A 69 4.49 10.95 -0.14
N ILE A 70 3.95 10.69 -1.33
CA ILE A 70 4.48 11.26 -2.57
C ILE A 70 3.46 12.20 -3.21
N ILE A 71 3.98 13.25 -3.85
CA ILE A 71 3.23 14.17 -4.68
C ILE A 71 3.97 14.37 -6.00
N SER A 72 3.26 14.75 -7.05
CA SER A 72 3.90 15.05 -8.34
C SER A 72 4.68 16.37 -8.21
N GLU A 73 5.97 16.30 -8.50
CA GLU A 73 6.90 17.43 -8.41
C GLU A 73 8.01 17.23 -9.46
N PRO A 74 7.96 17.96 -10.59
CA PRO A 74 8.89 17.77 -11.69
C PRO A 74 10.35 17.98 -11.28
N GLY A 75 11.24 17.15 -11.81
CA GLY A 75 12.68 17.20 -11.53
C GLY A 75 13.12 16.50 -10.23
N HIS A 76 12.18 15.95 -9.47
CA HIS A 76 12.47 15.09 -8.33
C HIS A 76 12.37 13.61 -8.71
N THR A 77 12.93 12.74 -7.89
CA THR A 77 12.89 11.29 -8.12
C THR A 77 12.74 10.56 -6.80
N VAL A 78 11.83 9.60 -6.77
CA VAL A 78 11.57 8.74 -5.61
C VAL A 78 12.11 7.35 -5.90
N ARG A 79 13.02 6.89 -5.02
CA ARG A 79 13.45 5.50 -5.01
C ARG A 79 12.49 4.65 -4.18
N GLY A 80 12.13 3.50 -4.72
CA GLY A 80 11.21 2.56 -4.10
C GLY A 80 11.38 1.13 -4.62
N THR A 81 10.32 0.33 -4.48
CA THR A 81 10.26 -1.05 -4.95
C THR A 81 9.13 -1.24 -5.94
N TYR A 82 9.44 -1.83 -7.08
CA TYR A 82 8.50 -2.39 -8.04
C TYR A 82 8.18 -3.83 -7.65
N VAL A 83 6.90 -4.13 -7.46
CA VAL A 83 6.39 -5.43 -7.00
C VAL A 83 5.44 -6.00 -8.03
N THR A 84 5.69 -7.24 -8.47
CA THR A 84 4.82 -7.97 -9.40
C THR A 84 4.19 -9.19 -8.76
N GLY A 85 3.13 -9.71 -9.38
CA GLY A 85 2.43 -10.91 -8.90
C GLY A 85 1.35 -10.62 -7.86
N LEU A 86 0.92 -9.36 -7.71
CA LEU A 86 -0.14 -8.99 -6.79
C LEU A 86 -1.50 -9.42 -7.34
N THR A 87 -2.24 -10.24 -6.60
CA THR A 87 -3.59 -10.65 -6.99
C THR A 87 -4.61 -9.52 -6.75
N PRO A 88 -5.82 -9.58 -7.34
CA PRO A 88 -6.90 -8.63 -7.01
C PRO A 88 -7.18 -8.52 -5.51
N SER A 89 -7.12 -9.63 -4.77
CA SER A 89 -7.30 -9.63 -3.32
C SER A 89 -6.19 -8.88 -2.59
N ASN A 90 -4.93 -9.01 -3.06
CA ASN A 90 -3.83 -8.23 -2.50
C ASN A 90 -4.03 -6.73 -2.75
N MET A 91 -4.44 -6.35 -3.97
CA MET A 91 -4.72 -4.95 -4.31
C MET A 91 -5.83 -4.34 -3.46
N ARG A 92 -6.89 -5.09 -3.16
CA ARG A 92 -7.93 -4.62 -2.24
C ARG A 92 -7.41 -4.38 -0.83
N ASN A 93 -6.61 -5.31 -0.30
CA ASN A 93 -6.05 -5.15 1.04
C ASN A 93 -5.14 -3.92 1.10
N LEU A 94 -4.38 -3.66 0.04
CA LEU A 94 -3.56 -2.46 -0.10
C LEU A 94 -4.42 -1.18 -0.16
N ASP A 95 -5.48 -1.15 -0.96
CA ASP A 95 -6.39 0.02 -1.01
C ASP A 95 -7.00 0.33 0.36
N TYR A 96 -7.37 -0.71 1.10
CA TYR A 96 -7.91 -0.57 2.45
C TYR A 96 -6.85 -0.04 3.43
N PHE A 97 -5.62 -0.55 3.33
CA PHE A 97 -4.50 -0.13 4.17
C PHE A 97 -4.12 1.33 3.93
N GLU A 98 -4.07 1.77 2.67
CA GLU A 98 -3.71 3.15 2.32
C GLU A 98 -4.84 4.13 2.68
N GLY A 99 -6.09 3.69 2.53
CA GLY A 99 -7.27 4.44 2.91
C GLY A 99 -7.51 5.68 2.04
N SER A 100 -8.33 6.61 2.53
CA SER A 100 -8.74 7.80 1.75
C SER A 100 -7.68 8.90 1.66
N GLN A 101 -6.57 8.76 2.39
CA GLN A 101 -5.45 9.71 2.35
C GLN A 101 -4.65 9.62 1.04
N TYR A 102 -4.83 8.53 0.29
CA TYR A 102 -4.13 8.29 -0.95
C TYR A 102 -5.10 7.98 -2.09
N GLU A 103 -4.72 8.38 -3.29
CA GLU A 103 -5.38 8.03 -4.53
C GLU A 103 -4.48 7.07 -5.31
N ARG A 104 -5.03 5.92 -5.74
CA ARG A 104 -4.29 4.97 -6.57
C ARG A 104 -4.19 5.47 -8.01
N LYS A 105 -2.96 5.53 -8.53
CA LYS A 105 -2.64 6.00 -9.89
C LYS A 105 -1.74 5.02 -10.62
N VAL A 106 -1.87 4.96 -11.94
CA VAL A 106 -0.91 4.27 -12.82
C VAL A 106 0.25 5.23 -13.11
N VAL A 107 1.47 4.76 -12.92
CA VAL A 107 2.72 5.50 -13.16
C VAL A 107 3.71 4.63 -13.93
N THR A 108 4.69 5.28 -14.56
CA THR A 108 5.83 4.62 -15.19
C THR A 108 7.04 4.70 -14.27
N VAL A 109 7.65 3.55 -13.97
CA VAL A 109 8.86 3.45 -13.14
C VAL A 109 10.02 2.89 -13.95
N LYS A 110 11.24 3.28 -13.60
CA LYS A 110 12.46 2.72 -14.18
C LYS A 110 13.05 1.65 -13.27
N ILE A 111 13.34 0.49 -13.82
CA ILE A 111 13.85 -0.66 -13.08
C ILE A 111 15.33 -0.46 -12.77
N LEU A 112 15.72 -0.82 -11.54
CA LEU A 112 17.10 -0.83 -11.10
C LEU A 112 17.59 -2.28 -10.92
N THR A 113 18.85 -2.52 -11.25
CA THR A 113 19.53 -3.79 -10.97
C THR A 113 20.65 -3.56 -9.94
N PRO A 114 20.74 -4.38 -8.88
CA PRO A 114 21.83 -4.30 -7.91
C PRO A 114 23.19 -4.40 -8.60
N LYS A 115 24.15 -3.54 -8.22
CA LYS A 115 25.53 -3.61 -8.74
C LYS A 115 26.25 -4.88 -8.28
N ASP A 116 26.04 -5.24 -7.01
CA ASP A 116 26.65 -6.41 -6.38
C ASP A 116 25.62 -7.50 -6.11
N LYS A 117 25.91 -8.71 -6.58
CA LYS A 117 25.06 -9.90 -6.38
C LYS A 117 25.13 -10.47 -4.96
N GLU A 118 25.94 -9.91 -4.07
CA GLU A 118 26.12 -10.37 -2.70
C GLU A 118 25.02 -9.87 -1.75
N HIS A 119 24.35 -8.76 -2.10
CA HIS A 119 23.27 -8.15 -1.31
C HIS A 119 21.90 -8.33 -1.98
N THR A 120 21.61 -9.54 -2.47
CA THR A 120 20.40 -9.85 -3.27
C THR A 120 19.16 -10.18 -2.45
N HIS A 121 19.29 -10.32 -1.13
CA HIS A 121 18.21 -10.84 -0.30
C HIS A 121 17.94 -9.95 0.91
N GLY A 122 16.65 -9.81 1.23
CA GLY A 122 16.16 -9.01 2.34
C GLY A 122 16.14 -7.51 2.06
N ALA A 123 15.69 -6.74 3.04
CA ALA A 123 15.43 -5.31 2.85
C ALA A 123 16.68 -4.42 2.77
N SER A 124 17.89 -4.98 2.93
CA SER A 124 19.15 -4.31 2.56
C SER A 124 19.28 -4.15 1.04
N ALA A 125 18.79 -5.13 0.27
CA ALA A 125 18.81 -5.10 -1.20
C ALA A 125 18.02 -3.93 -1.81
N ILE A 126 17.00 -3.45 -1.08
CA ILE A 126 16.11 -2.39 -1.55
C ILE A 126 16.86 -1.06 -1.68
N MET A 127 17.77 -0.78 -0.74
CA MET A 127 18.55 0.47 -0.69
C MET A 127 19.99 0.31 -1.19
N ALA A 128 20.45 -0.91 -1.48
CA ALA A 128 21.78 -1.19 -1.99
C ALA A 128 22.12 -0.39 -3.26
N GLU A 129 23.41 -0.24 -3.57
CA GLU A 129 23.80 0.39 -4.83
C GLU A 129 23.23 -0.37 -6.02
N ALA A 130 22.55 0.36 -6.90
CA ALA A 130 21.90 -0.20 -8.07
C ALA A 130 22.09 0.76 -9.26
N VAL A 131 22.00 0.20 -10.46
CA VAL A 131 22.08 0.94 -11.72
C VAL A 131 20.76 0.83 -12.46
N GLU A 132 20.37 1.91 -13.13
CA GLU A 132 19.23 1.89 -14.04
C GLU A 132 19.48 0.92 -15.19
N THR A 133 18.51 0.04 -15.45
CA THR A 133 18.57 -0.87 -16.59
C THR A 133 18.16 -0.20 -17.90
N GLY A 134 17.52 0.97 -17.80
CA GLY A 134 16.81 1.62 -18.91
C GLY A 134 15.44 1.01 -19.21
N GLU A 135 15.03 -0.02 -18.48
CA GLU A 135 13.70 -0.62 -18.62
C GLU A 135 12.65 0.19 -17.87
N GLU A 136 11.58 0.54 -18.56
CA GLU A 136 10.41 1.23 -17.99
C GLU A 136 9.23 0.26 -17.85
N LYS A 137 8.52 0.34 -16.73
CA LYS A 137 7.34 -0.48 -16.43
C LYS A 137 6.20 0.35 -15.90
N GLU A 138 4.99 0.01 -16.31
CA GLU A 138 3.77 0.54 -15.68
C GLU A 138 3.53 -0.15 -14.33
N ALA A 139 3.17 0.64 -13.33
CA ALA A 139 2.87 0.18 -11.99
C ALA A 139 1.75 1.03 -11.37
N GLN A 140 0.99 0.44 -10.46
CA GLN A 140 0.07 1.19 -9.60
C GLN A 140 0.84 1.75 -8.40
N THR A 141 0.59 3.00 -8.05
CA THR A 141 1.16 3.65 -6.87
C THR A 141 0.07 4.42 -6.13
N TYR A 142 0.29 4.72 -4.87
CA TYR A 142 -0.60 5.52 -4.05
C TYR A 142 -0.05 6.95 -3.99
N VAL A 143 -0.82 7.95 -4.38
CA VAL A 143 -0.39 9.38 -4.37
C VAL A 143 -1.18 10.10 -3.31
N PHE A 144 -0.50 10.87 -2.46
CA PHE A 144 -1.15 11.53 -1.32
C PHE A 144 -2.05 12.67 -1.76
N THR A 145 -3.20 12.81 -1.12
CA THR A 145 -4.23 13.78 -1.52
C THR A 145 -4.22 15.06 -0.69
N ASP A 146 -3.83 15.00 0.59
CA ASP A 146 -3.87 16.15 1.50
C ASP A 146 -2.52 16.87 1.63
N LEU A 147 -2.27 17.84 0.75
CA LEU A 147 -1.04 18.63 0.80
C LEU A 147 -0.87 19.41 2.12
N ASN A 148 -1.96 19.70 2.85
CA ASN A 148 -1.92 20.40 4.12
C ASN A 148 -1.53 19.50 5.30
N ALA A 149 -1.26 18.22 5.07
CA ALA A 149 -0.69 17.33 6.07
C ALA A 149 0.82 17.09 5.86
N LEU A 150 1.45 17.76 4.88
CA LEU A 150 2.86 17.53 4.55
C LEU A 150 3.83 18.44 5.31
N GLU A 151 4.94 17.86 5.75
CA GLU A 151 6.08 18.58 6.32
C GLU A 151 7.22 18.72 5.30
N LYS A 152 7.99 19.80 5.44
CA LYS A 152 9.23 19.95 4.67
C LYS A 152 10.27 18.97 5.22
N GLY A 153 10.64 18.00 4.41
CA GLY A 153 11.68 17.04 4.73
C GLY A 153 11.42 15.70 4.04
N GLU A 154 12.50 15.08 3.59
CA GLU A 154 12.43 13.73 3.05
C GLU A 154 12.18 12.72 4.17
N TRP A 155 11.45 11.67 3.83
CA TRP A 155 11.26 10.53 4.70
C TRP A 155 12.38 9.51 4.46
N ASP A 156 12.91 8.96 5.56
CA ASP A 156 14.06 8.06 5.56
C ASP A 156 13.61 6.62 5.88
N PHE A 157 13.81 5.74 4.89
CA PHE A 157 13.46 4.33 5.00
C PHE A 157 14.32 3.57 6.02
N GLU A 158 15.62 3.85 6.09
CA GLU A 158 16.52 3.18 7.03
C GLU A 158 16.19 3.59 8.47
N PHE A 159 15.88 4.87 8.69
CA PHE A 159 15.36 5.35 9.97
C PHE A 159 14.05 4.66 10.34
N PHE A 160 13.08 4.57 9.43
CA PHE A 160 11.81 3.88 9.67
C PHE A 160 12.04 2.42 10.10
N ARG A 161 12.86 1.68 9.34
CA ARG A 161 13.14 0.27 9.66
C ARG A 161 13.81 0.09 11.02
N ARG A 162 14.69 1.00 11.42
CA ARG A 162 15.41 0.91 12.70
C ARG A 162 14.52 1.29 13.89
N GLU A 163 13.77 2.38 13.77
CA GLU A 163 13.11 3.02 14.93
C GLU A 163 11.62 2.69 15.03
N LYS A 164 10.95 2.47 13.90
CA LYS A 164 9.48 2.44 13.82
C LYS A 164 8.92 1.08 13.47
N MET A 165 9.73 0.19 12.88
CA MET A 165 9.29 -1.10 12.35
C MET A 165 8.49 -1.97 13.33
N LYS A 166 8.87 -1.96 14.61
CA LYS A 166 8.16 -2.67 15.69
C LYS A 166 6.67 -2.29 15.79
N ASN A 167 6.30 -1.05 15.48
CA ASN A 167 4.91 -0.61 15.53
C ASN A 167 4.07 -1.14 14.35
N TRP A 168 4.73 -1.66 13.31
CA TRP A 168 4.13 -2.01 12.01
C TRP A 168 4.23 -3.50 11.67
N ALA A 169 5.19 -4.24 12.22
CA ALA A 169 5.40 -5.66 11.90
C ALA A 169 5.35 -6.60 13.10
N ASP A 170 5.10 -6.10 14.31
CA ASP A 170 5.00 -7.00 15.46
C ASP A 170 3.75 -7.90 15.34
N GLU A 171 3.96 -9.21 15.49
CA GLU A 171 2.92 -10.23 15.59
C GLU A 171 2.76 -10.70 17.05
N SER A 172 3.50 -10.11 17.99
CA SER A 172 3.51 -10.56 19.38
C SER A 172 2.11 -10.57 19.97
N GLU A 173 1.68 -11.77 20.37
CA GLU A 173 0.52 -12.02 21.22
C GLU A 173 0.66 -11.35 22.61
N GLU A 174 1.78 -10.66 22.87
CA GLU A 174 2.13 -10.04 24.15
C GLU A 174 1.18 -8.88 24.53
N TYR A 175 0.47 -8.31 23.56
CA TYR A 175 -0.63 -7.35 23.80
C TYR A 175 -2.03 -7.93 23.63
N ALA A 176 -2.17 -9.19 23.20
CA ALA A 176 -3.49 -9.81 23.04
C ALA A 176 -4.24 -9.92 24.38
N GLU A 177 -3.50 -10.13 25.48
CA GLU A 177 -4.08 -10.14 26.84
C GLU A 177 -4.45 -8.73 27.34
N VAL A 178 -3.78 -7.68 26.86
CA VAL A 178 -4.05 -6.29 27.24
C VAL A 178 -5.26 -5.74 26.46
N ASP A 179 -5.36 -6.09 25.17
CA ASP A 179 -6.52 -5.80 24.31
C ASP A 179 -7.79 -6.57 24.77
N ALA A 180 -7.65 -7.82 25.20
CA ALA A 180 -8.75 -8.61 25.74
C ALA A 180 -9.27 -8.08 27.09
N LYS A 181 -8.43 -7.41 27.88
CA LYS A 181 -8.82 -6.74 29.13
C LYS A 181 -9.46 -5.38 28.88
N ALA A 182 -8.98 -4.60 27.90
CA ALA A 182 -9.62 -3.34 27.51
C ALA A 182 -11.05 -3.54 26.99
N ALA A 183 -11.32 -4.66 26.30
CA ALA A 183 -12.66 -5.02 25.83
C ALA A 183 -13.61 -5.54 26.94
N LYS A 184 -13.14 -5.74 28.17
CA LYS A 184 -13.93 -6.34 29.26
C LYS A 184 -14.08 -5.51 30.53
N THR A 185 -13.44 -4.34 30.65
CA THR A 185 -13.50 -3.56 31.89
C THR A 185 -14.33 -2.30 31.69
N ASN A 186 -15.63 -2.40 32.01
CA ASN A 186 -16.33 -1.26 32.58
C ASN A 186 -15.62 -0.90 33.90
N GLU A 187 -15.26 0.36 34.04
CA GLU A 187 -14.94 1.06 35.29
C GLU A 187 -13.67 0.64 36.05
N SER A 188 -12.52 1.22 35.67
CA SER A 188 -11.60 1.80 36.67
C SER A 188 -10.83 2.98 36.04
N GLU A 189 -11.19 4.20 36.45
CA GLU A 189 -10.84 5.48 35.82
C GLU A 189 -9.38 5.94 35.99
N ILE A 190 -8.50 5.19 36.66
CA ILE A 190 -7.23 5.75 37.16
C ILE A 190 -6.01 5.41 36.26
N GLY A 191 -6.14 4.50 35.28
CA GLY A 191 -5.01 4.04 34.44
C GLY A 191 -5.06 4.37 32.95
N ILE A 192 -6.17 4.90 32.44
CA ILE A 192 -6.41 5.10 30.99
C ILE A 192 -6.09 6.51 30.49
N HIS A 193 -5.98 7.50 31.37
CA HIS A 193 -5.78 8.89 30.96
C HIS A 193 -4.35 9.16 30.41
N GLU A 194 -3.35 8.33 30.76
CA GLU A 194 -1.96 8.57 30.35
C GLU A 194 -1.57 7.90 29.01
N PHE A 195 -2.34 6.89 28.55
CA PHE A 195 -2.08 6.16 27.30
C PHE A 195 -2.89 6.65 26.09
N LEU A 196 -3.98 7.41 26.30
CA LEU A 196 -4.88 7.86 25.23
C LEU A 196 -4.42 9.15 24.52
N ASP A 197 -3.50 9.90 25.12
CA ASP A 197 -3.01 11.19 24.59
C ASP A 197 -1.73 11.09 23.74
N GLN A 198 -1.16 9.89 23.55
CA GLN A 198 -0.06 9.74 22.61
C GLN A 198 -0.58 9.71 21.17
N PRO A 199 -0.16 10.65 20.29
CA PRO A 199 -0.59 10.65 18.90
C PRO A 199 -0.14 9.34 18.24
N ASP A 200 -1.10 8.55 17.73
CA ASP A 200 -0.83 7.30 17.00
C ASP A 200 -0.14 7.61 15.67
N PRO A 201 1.18 7.37 15.55
CA PRO A 201 1.93 7.77 14.38
C PRO A 201 1.70 6.81 13.20
N THR A 202 0.99 5.69 13.40
CA THR A 202 0.58 4.79 12.32
C THR A 202 -0.68 5.29 11.60
N GLY A 203 -1.42 6.22 12.21
CA GLY A 203 -2.71 6.70 11.72
C GLY A 203 -3.74 5.58 11.60
N GLY A 204 -3.78 4.65 12.56
CA GLY A 204 -4.71 3.51 12.57
C GLY A 204 -4.33 2.34 11.66
N ARG A 205 -3.17 2.38 10.99
CA ARG A 205 -2.63 1.27 10.17
C ARG A 205 -1.86 0.23 10.99
N GLY A 206 -1.56 0.53 12.26
CA GLY A 206 -0.91 -0.37 13.20
C GLY A 206 -1.79 -1.54 13.66
N ILE A 207 -1.29 -2.36 14.58
CA ILE A 207 -2.00 -3.51 15.16
C ILE A 207 -3.14 -3.02 16.04
N LYS A 208 -4.38 -2.94 15.53
CA LYS A 208 -5.56 -2.75 16.38
C LYS A 208 -6.76 -3.56 15.90
N THR A 209 -7.08 -4.54 16.75
CA THR A 209 -8.43 -5.02 17.11
C THR A 209 -9.09 -6.15 16.31
N ALA A 210 -9.59 -7.12 17.07
CA ALA A 210 -10.41 -8.24 16.63
C ALA A 210 -11.89 -7.84 16.50
N MET A 211 -12.45 -7.98 15.30
CA MET A 211 -13.90 -8.06 15.09
C MET A 211 -14.38 -9.50 15.25
N GLY A 212 -15.64 -9.70 15.68
CA GLY A 212 -16.26 -11.02 15.68
C GLY A 212 -16.26 -11.65 14.27
N LYS A 213 -15.96 -12.95 14.20
CA LYS A 213 -15.66 -13.68 12.94
C LYS A 213 -16.75 -13.57 11.88
N GLU A 214 -18.02 -13.77 12.25
CA GLU A 214 -19.15 -13.72 11.30
C GLU A 214 -19.43 -12.31 10.77
N LEU A 215 -19.36 -11.30 11.64
CA LEU A 215 -19.50 -9.90 11.25
C LEU A 215 -18.35 -9.47 10.34
N LYS A 216 -17.14 -9.99 10.59
CA LYS A 216 -15.97 -9.78 9.75
C LYS A 216 -16.15 -10.40 8.36
N GLU A 217 -16.56 -11.66 8.28
CA GLU A 217 -16.78 -12.36 7.01
C GLU A 217 -17.84 -11.66 6.14
N LEU A 218 -18.97 -11.24 6.73
CA LEU A 218 -20.02 -10.53 5.98
C LEU A 218 -19.55 -9.15 5.51
N ALA A 219 -18.83 -8.42 6.37
CA ALA A 219 -18.24 -7.14 6.00
C ALA A 219 -17.19 -7.31 4.89
N ASP A 220 -16.36 -8.34 4.95
CA ASP A 220 -15.34 -8.67 3.94
C ASP A 220 -15.98 -8.96 2.59
N LYS A 221 -17.05 -9.78 2.55
CA LYS A 221 -17.76 -10.08 1.30
C LYS A 221 -18.39 -8.85 0.67
N LYS A 222 -19.05 -8.00 1.45
CA LYS A 222 -19.63 -6.75 0.93
C LYS A 222 -18.56 -5.79 0.43
N ARG A 223 -17.41 -5.73 1.10
CA ARG A 223 -16.25 -4.94 0.68
C ARG A 223 -15.65 -5.46 -0.63
N GLU A 224 -15.51 -6.77 -0.76
CA GLU A 224 -15.07 -7.46 -1.99
C GLU A 224 -15.96 -7.08 -3.19
N GLU A 225 -17.28 -7.26 -3.07
CA GLU A 225 -18.22 -6.98 -4.16
C GLU A 225 -18.19 -5.50 -4.58
N LYS A 226 -18.15 -4.59 -3.60
CA LYS A 226 -18.03 -3.15 -3.85
C LYS A 226 -16.71 -2.83 -4.57
N TRP A 227 -15.61 -3.39 -4.10
CA TRP A 227 -14.29 -3.18 -4.68
C TRP A 227 -14.22 -3.68 -6.13
N ILE A 228 -14.72 -4.89 -6.42
CA ILE A 228 -14.78 -5.43 -7.78
C ILE A 228 -15.51 -4.47 -8.71
N LEU A 229 -16.67 -3.95 -8.27
CA LEU A 229 -17.47 -3.04 -9.08
C LEU A 229 -16.74 -1.71 -9.35
N GLU A 230 -16.09 -1.14 -8.34
CA GLU A 230 -15.32 0.10 -8.47
C GLU A 230 -14.09 -0.08 -9.37
N GLU A 231 -13.40 -1.22 -9.25
CA GLU A 231 -12.21 -1.53 -10.04
C GLU A 231 -12.54 -1.78 -11.51
N LYS A 232 -13.63 -2.51 -11.80
CA LYS A 232 -14.15 -2.66 -13.17
C LYS A 232 -14.46 -1.30 -13.80
N LYS A 233 -15.09 -0.39 -13.04
CA LYS A 233 -15.37 0.97 -13.53
C LYS A 233 -14.09 1.75 -13.81
N ARG A 234 -13.06 1.63 -12.96
CA ARG A 234 -11.76 2.26 -13.17
C ARG A 234 -11.11 1.77 -14.47
N ILE A 235 -11.07 0.45 -14.69
CA ILE A 235 -10.51 -0.17 -15.89
C ILE A 235 -11.28 0.27 -17.15
N ALA A 236 -12.61 0.32 -17.11
CA ALA A 236 -13.41 0.82 -18.22
C ALA A 236 -13.04 2.27 -18.58
N LYS A 237 -12.96 3.14 -17.56
CA LYS A 237 -12.62 4.56 -17.74
C LYS A 237 -11.23 4.74 -18.34
N GLU A 238 -10.24 3.96 -17.91
CA GLU A 238 -8.88 3.99 -18.45
C GLU A 238 -8.84 3.55 -19.92
N LYS A 239 -9.53 2.45 -20.26
CA LYS A 239 -9.65 1.99 -21.65
C LYS A 239 -10.29 3.05 -22.55
N SER A 240 -11.36 3.71 -22.11
CA SER A 240 -12.01 4.79 -22.86
C SER A 240 -11.08 6.00 -23.05
N LYS A 241 -10.27 6.36 -22.04
CA LYS A 241 -9.31 7.47 -22.13
C LYS A 241 -8.21 7.19 -23.18
N CYS A 242 -7.71 5.96 -23.25
CA CYS A 242 -6.72 5.56 -24.25
C CYS A 242 -7.29 5.56 -25.68
N GLN A 243 -8.57 5.20 -25.86
CA GLN A 243 -9.21 5.19 -27.17
C GLN A 243 -9.52 6.61 -27.71
N GLY A 244 -9.75 7.59 -26.84
CA GLY A 244 -10.05 8.97 -27.24
C GLY A 244 -8.85 9.84 -27.63
N THR A 245 -7.61 9.33 -27.49
CA THR A 245 -6.38 10.10 -27.78
C THR A 245 -5.82 9.83 -29.19
N ILE A 246 -6.49 8.99 -29.98
CA ILE A 246 -6.06 8.59 -31.35
C ILE A 246 -6.92 9.28 -32.44
N GLY A 247 -7.61 10.39 -32.12
CA GLY A 247 -8.51 11.11 -33.01
C GLY A 247 -8.00 12.48 -33.43
#